data_AF-A0A5S9MIY9-F1
#
_entry.id   AF-A0A5S9MIY9-F1
#
_cell.length_a   1.000
_cell.length_b   1.000
_cell.length_c   1.000
_cell.angle_alpha   90.00
_cell.angle_beta   90.00
_cell.angle_gamma   90.00
#
_symmetry.space_group_name_H-M   'P 1'
#
loop_
_entity.id
_entity.type
_entity.pdbx_description
1 polymer ?
#
loop_
_entity_poly.entity_id
_entity_poly.type
_entity_poly.pdbx_seq_one_letter_code
_entity_poly.pdbx_strand_id
1 'polypeptide(L)'
;MLTDRLGSYPFDQKAIDMLERSGIQFYFLNKPRFFFLIYRLNMRNHRKITVIDGKIGYIGGFNIGDEYVGKKGRFGIWKDYHLRMTGQVVADLQHVFLNDLYRSSGIHQLQYEVFLHWNREHYNAQHARLLAFL
;
A
#
# COMPACT_ATOMS: atom_id res chain seq x y z
N MET A 1 -0.88 -3.46 6.51
CA MET A 1 -0.08 -4.14 5.47
C MET A 1 -1.01 -4.82 4.49
N LEU A 2 -0.77 -4.65 3.18
CA LEU A 2 -1.58 -5.24 2.12
C LEU A 2 -0.65 -5.98 1.15
N THR A 3 -0.93 -7.25 0.88
CA THR A 3 -0.04 -8.10 0.05
C THR A 3 -0.81 -8.85 -1.03
N ASP A 4 -0.15 -9.16 -2.15
CA ASP A 4 -0.73 -10.00 -3.20
C ASP A 4 -0.74 -11.47 -2.73
N ARG A 5 -1.90 -12.14 -2.75
CA ARG A 5 -2.06 -13.49 -2.18
C ARG A 5 -1.15 -14.53 -2.85
N LEU A 6 -0.96 -14.43 -4.17
CA LEU A 6 -0.16 -15.38 -4.94
C LEU A 6 1.33 -15.04 -4.86
N GLY A 7 1.67 -13.76 -5.01
CA GLY A 7 3.04 -13.29 -4.88
C GLY A 7 3.64 -13.47 -3.49
N SER A 8 2.77 -13.50 -2.47
CA SER A 8 3.15 -13.64 -1.06
C SER A 8 2.80 -15.02 -0.51
N TYR A 9 2.73 -16.04 -1.37
CA TYR A 9 2.54 -17.44 -0.97
C TYR A 9 3.47 -17.91 0.17
N PRO A 10 4.73 -17.41 0.31
CA PRO A 10 5.58 -17.76 1.45
C PRO A 10 5.10 -17.26 2.82
N PHE A 11 4.14 -16.32 2.89
CA PHE A 11 3.54 -15.93 4.17
C PHE A 11 2.67 -17.06 4.69
N ASP A 12 3.21 -17.84 5.62
CA ASP A 12 2.46 -18.81 6.39
C ASP A 12 1.59 -18.12 7.45
N GLN A 13 0.63 -18.87 8.02
CA GLN A 13 -0.27 -18.32 9.03
C GLN A 13 0.49 -17.82 10.26
N LYS A 14 1.63 -18.44 10.61
CA LYS A 14 2.43 -18.04 11.77
C LYS A 14 3.05 -16.65 11.59
N ALA A 15 3.57 -16.36 10.40
CA ALA A 15 4.09 -15.03 10.08
C ALA A 15 3.00 -13.97 10.13
N ILE A 16 1.80 -14.27 9.62
CA ILE A 16 0.64 -13.37 9.70
C ILE A 16 0.26 -13.12 11.15
N ASP A 17 0.11 -14.18 11.96
CA ASP A 17 -0.25 -14.08 13.38
C ASP A 17 0.79 -13.26 14.16
N MET A 18 2.08 -13.40 13.84
CA MET A 18 3.16 -12.62 14.45
C MET A 18 3.02 -11.12 14.15
N LEU A 19 2.72 -10.77 12.89
CA LEU A 19 2.47 -9.38 12.50
C LEU A 19 1.25 -8.82 13.21
N GLU A 20 0.14 -9.55 13.23
CA GLU A 20 -1.11 -9.12 13.85
C GLU A 20 -0.95 -8.93 15.37
N ARG A 21 -0.24 -9.83 16.06
CA ARG A 21 0.12 -9.68 17.48
C ARG A 21 0.99 -8.45 17.77
N SER A 22 1.73 -7.99 16.78
CA SER A 22 2.54 -6.76 16.86
C SER A 22 1.72 -5.49 16.55
N GLY A 23 0.40 -5.62 16.38
CA GLY A 23 -0.50 -4.51 16.08
C GLY A 23 -0.61 -4.18 14.58
N ILE A 24 -0.02 -4.99 13.70
CA ILE A 24 -0.06 -4.75 12.24
C ILE A 24 -1.34 -5.38 11.68
N GLN A 25 -2.24 -4.54 11.17
CA GLN A 25 -3.39 -5.04 10.42
C GLN A 25 -2.93 -5.62 9.08
N PHE A 26 -3.21 -6.89 8.80
CA PHE A 26 -2.75 -7.58 7.60
C PHE A 26 -3.92 -7.99 6.70
N TYR A 27 -3.77 -7.77 5.38
CA TYR A 27 -4.79 -8.13 4.39
C TYR A 27 -4.16 -8.70 3.10
N PHE A 28 -4.88 -9.63 2.47
CA PHE A 28 -4.56 -10.13 1.14
C PHE A 28 -5.43 -9.47 0.06
N LEU A 29 -4.78 -8.99 -0.99
CA LEU A 29 -5.38 -8.63 -2.28
C LEU A 29 -5.79 -9.89 -3.07
N ASN A 30 -6.78 -9.71 -3.94
CA ASN A 30 -7.17 -10.70 -4.96
C ASN A 30 -7.49 -12.09 -4.39
N LYS A 31 -8.29 -12.15 -3.31
CA LYS A 31 -8.81 -13.43 -2.81
C LYS A 31 -9.51 -14.17 -3.96
N PRO A 32 -9.02 -15.37 -4.36
CA PRO A 32 -9.57 -16.07 -5.51
C PRO A 32 -11.03 -16.42 -5.26
N ARG A 33 -11.89 -16.14 -6.24
CA ARG A 33 -13.30 -16.54 -6.26
C ARG A 33 -13.48 -17.57 -7.38
N PHE A 34 -14.41 -18.51 -7.18
CA PHE A 34 -14.60 -19.67 -8.06
C PHE A 34 -14.83 -19.29 -9.54
N PHE A 35 -15.58 -18.22 -9.80
CA PHE A 35 -15.80 -17.71 -11.16
C PHE A 35 -14.62 -16.88 -11.68
N PHE A 36 -14.21 -17.16 -12.93
CA PHE A 36 -13.09 -16.51 -13.64
C PHE A 36 -11.72 -16.67 -12.96
N LEU A 37 -11.48 -17.83 -12.32
CA LEU A 37 -10.28 -18.12 -11.55
C LEU A 37 -8.99 -17.80 -12.34
N ILE A 38 -8.84 -18.33 -13.56
CA ILE A 38 -7.64 -18.13 -14.40
C ILE A 38 -7.41 -16.64 -14.71
N TYR A 39 -8.47 -15.90 -15.04
CA TYR A 39 -8.38 -14.46 -15.31
C TYR A 39 -7.95 -13.68 -14.06
N ARG A 40 -8.50 -14.02 -12.88
CA ARG A 40 -8.16 -13.36 -11.61
C ARG A 40 -6.76 -13.67 -11.12
N LEU A 41 -6.24 -14.88 -11.37
CA LEU A 41 -4.85 -15.23 -11.04
C LEU A 41 -3.85 -14.35 -11.80
N ASN A 42 -4.20 -13.91 -13.01
CA ASN A 42 -3.38 -13.00 -13.82
C ASN A 42 -3.50 -11.52 -13.40
N MET A 43 -4.54 -11.14 -12.64
CA MET A 43 -4.70 -9.78 -12.12
C MET A 43 -3.87 -9.58 -10.84
N ARG A 44 -2.54 -9.66 -10.94
CA ARG A 44 -1.64 -9.48 -9.80
C ARG A 44 -1.44 -8.01 -9.44
N ASN A 45 -1.39 -7.70 -8.15
CA ASN A 45 -0.96 -6.36 -7.73
C ASN A 45 0.58 -6.32 -7.72
N HIS A 46 1.16 -5.48 -8.58
CA HIS A 46 2.60 -5.28 -8.70
C HIS A 46 3.10 -3.97 -8.07
N ARG A 47 2.21 -3.15 -7.51
CA ARG A 47 2.58 -1.89 -6.87
C ARG A 47 3.32 -2.17 -5.57
N LYS A 48 4.48 -1.53 -5.38
CA LYS A 48 5.16 -1.46 -4.07
C LYS A 48 5.05 -0.02 -3.62
N ILE A 49 4.11 0.23 -2.73
CA ILE A 49 3.82 1.56 -2.19
C ILE A 49 4.00 1.48 -0.68
N THR A 50 4.75 2.43 -0.12
CA THR A 50 4.81 2.64 1.32
C THR A 50 4.52 4.10 1.60
N VAL A 51 3.59 4.34 2.53
CA VAL A 51 3.26 5.69 3.01
C VAL A 51 3.47 5.72 4.51
N ILE A 52 4.20 6.72 4.98
CA ILE A 52 4.54 6.91 6.39
C ILE A 52 3.95 8.25 6.81
N ASP A 53 3.06 8.19 7.81
CA ASP A 53 2.36 9.33 8.43
C ASP A 53 1.65 10.28 7.44
N GLY A 54 1.37 9.82 6.22
CA GLY A 54 0.87 10.66 5.13
C GLY A 54 1.84 11.75 4.63
N LYS A 55 3.11 11.72 5.07
CA LYS A 55 4.12 12.75 4.78
C LYS A 55 5.26 12.27 3.90
N ILE A 56 5.58 10.97 3.97
CA ILE A 56 6.64 10.35 3.18
C ILE A 56 6.06 9.19 2.37
N GLY A 57 6.30 9.21 1.07
CA GLY A 57 5.92 8.16 0.14
C GLY A 57 7.14 7.47 -0.45
N TYR A 58 7.03 6.17 -0.66
CA TYR A 58 7.99 5.37 -1.40
C TYR A 58 7.27 4.58 -2.49
N ILE A 59 7.82 4.60 -3.70
CA ILE A 59 7.38 3.78 -4.84
C ILE A 59 8.57 3.33 -5.66
N GLY A 60 8.51 2.12 -6.21
CA GLY A 60 9.57 1.59 -7.07
C GLY A 60 9.44 0.09 -7.30
N GLY A 61 10.56 -0.55 -7.64
CA GLY A 61 10.61 -1.98 -7.94
C GLY A 61 10.96 -2.88 -6.75
N PHE A 62 11.59 -2.35 -5.70
CA PHE A 62 12.00 -3.16 -4.54
C PHE A 62 10.84 -3.90 -3.88
N ASN A 63 10.98 -5.23 -3.78
CA ASN A 63 10.20 -6.06 -2.88
C ASN A 63 10.96 -6.21 -1.55
N ILE A 64 10.26 -6.65 -0.50
CA ILE A 64 10.87 -6.94 0.80
C ILE A 64 11.21 -8.43 0.83
N GLY A 65 12.51 -8.75 0.91
CA GLY A 65 13.00 -10.12 0.98
C GLY A 65 14.52 -10.20 0.95
N ASP A 66 15.10 -11.20 1.61
CA ASP A 66 16.54 -11.40 1.70
C ASP A 66 17.17 -11.69 0.32
N GLU A 67 16.39 -12.19 -0.63
CA GLU A 67 16.85 -12.51 -1.98
C GLU A 67 17.30 -11.28 -2.78
N TYR A 68 16.90 -10.06 -2.37
CA TYR A 68 17.25 -8.80 -3.03
C TYR A 68 18.48 -8.11 -2.42
N VAL A 69 18.99 -8.58 -1.27
CA VAL A 69 20.03 -7.88 -0.50
C VAL A 69 21.46 -8.12 -1.04
N GLY A 70 21.60 -8.91 -2.12
CA GLY A 70 22.89 -9.13 -2.81
C GLY A 70 23.94 -9.95 -2.05
N LYS A 71 23.68 -10.30 -0.78
CA LYS A 71 24.61 -11.03 0.10
C LYS A 71 24.42 -12.55 0.03
N LYS A 72 24.61 -13.15 -1.17
CA LYS A 72 24.32 -14.57 -1.52
C LYS A 72 22.84 -14.88 -1.79
N GLY A 73 22.01 -13.88 -2.11
CA GLY A 73 20.61 -14.08 -2.45
C GLY A 73 20.41 -14.84 -3.77
N ARG A 74 19.23 -15.46 -3.95
CA ARG A 74 18.85 -16.24 -5.15
C ARG A 74 19.09 -15.49 -6.47
N PHE A 75 18.99 -14.16 -6.45
CA PHE A 75 19.10 -13.32 -7.65
C PHE A 75 20.47 -12.65 -7.83
N GLY A 76 21.46 -12.93 -6.98
CA GLY A 76 22.77 -12.28 -7.05
C GLY A 76 22.66 -10.77 -6.80
N ILE A 77 23.40 -9.95 -7.56
CA ILE A 77 23.34 -8.49 -7.46
C ILE A 77 22.06 -8.00 -8.14
N TRP A 78 21.04 -7.71 -7.34
CA TRP A 78 19.80 -7.11 -7.80
C TRP A 78 19.96 -5.59 -7.95
N LYS A 79 19.69 -5.07 -9.16
CA LYS A 79 19.70 -3.63 -9.43
C LYS A 79 18.29 -3.17 -9.74
N ASP A 80 17.78 -2.24 -8.95
CA ASP A 80 16.43 -1.72 -9.07
C ASP A 80 16.37 -0.34 -8.40
N TYR A 81 15.31 0.42 -8.65
CA TYR A 81 15.16 1.79 -8.19
C TYR A 81 13.92 1.94 -7.32
N HIS A 82 14.06 2.78 -6.30
CA HIS A 82 12.97 3.16 -5.42
C HIS A 82 13.07 4.65 -5.12
N LEU A 83 11.98 5.36 -5.33
CA LEU A 83 11.91 6.80 -5.18
C LEU A 83 11.28 7.11 -3.84
N ARG A 84 11.95 7.95 -3.06
CA ARG A 84 11.39 8.62 -1.90
C ARG A 84 10.80 9.94 -2.35
N MET A 85 9.58 10.23 -1.95
CA MET A 85 8.89 11.47 -2.24
C MET A 85 8.24 12.07 -0.99
N THR A 86 8.08 13.38 -1.02
CA THR A 86 7.43 14.19 0.02
C THR A 86 6.55 15.24 -0.65
N GLY A 87 5.58 15.78 0.08
CA GLY A 87 4.63 16.78 -0.44
C GLY A 87 3.36 16.14 -1.01
N GLN A 88 2.63 16.89 -1.84
CA GLN A 88 1.26 16.57 -2.24
C GLN A 88 1.11 15.18 -2.88
N VAL A 89 2.11 14.74 -3.64
CA VAL A 89 2.13 13.43 -4.31
C VAL A 89 2.00 12.24 -3.34
N VAL A 90 2.33 12.41 -2.06
CA VAL A 90 2.16 11.36 -1.04
C VAL A 90 0.68 11.07 -0.79
N ALA A 91 -0.19 12.08 -0.89
CA ALA A 91 -1.63 11.90 -0.77
C ALA A 91 -2.18 11.02 -1.89
N ASP A 92 -1.66 11.17 -3.12
CA ASP A 92 -2.05 10.32 -4.26
C ASP A 92 -1.62 8.86 -4.04
N LEU A 93 -0.39 8.63 -3.57
CA LEU A 93 0.06 7.29 -3.20
C LEU A 93 -0.81 6.67 -2.11
N GLN A 94 -1.16 7.45 -1.09
CA GLN A 94 -2.02 6.99 -0.01
C GLN A 94 -3.42 6.68 -0.52
N HIS A 95 -3.97 7.51 -1.41
CA HIS A 95 -5.27 7.28 -2.03
C HIS A 95 -5.29 5.96 -2.82
N VAL A 96 -4.27 5.70 -3.64
CA VAL A 96 -4.13 4.43 -4.38
C VAL A 96 -4.07 3.24 -3.43
N PHE A 97 -3.25 3.32 -2.38
CA PHE A 97 -3.14 2.25 -1.38
C PHE A 97 -4.47 1.98 -0.68
N LEU A 98 -5.18 3.02 -0.27
CA LEU A 98 -6.46 2.88 0.42
C LEU A 98 -7.57 2.36 -0.47
N ASN A 99 -7.58 2.71 -1.75
CA ASN A 99 -8.52 2.13 -2.71
C ASN A 99 -8.27 0.63 -2.87
N ASP A 100 -7.00 0.21 -3.02
CA ASP A 100 -6.63 -1.21 -3.07
C ASP A 100 -7.01 -1.95 -1.77
N LEU A 101 -6.84 -1.30 -0.62
CA LEU A 101 -7.23 -1.83 0.69
C LEU A 101 -8.76 -1.98 0.78
N TYR A 102 -9.52 -0.95 0.44
CA TYR A 102 -10.99 -0.97 0.43
C TYR A 102 -11.53 -2.10 -0.45
N ARG A 103 -11.01 -2.24 -1.67
CA ARG A 103 -11.40 -3.33 -2.59
C ARG A 103 -11.13 -4.73 -2.02
N SER A 104 -10.18 -4.85 -1.09
CA SER A 104 -9.75 -6.12 -0.51
C SER A 104 -10.44 -6.46 0.82
N SER A 105 -10.67 -5.46 1.67
CA SER A 105 -11.21 -5.63 3.03
C SER A 105 -12.64 -5.15 3.21
N GLY A 106 -13.15 -4.28 2.32
CA GLY A 106 -14.44 -3.61 2.47
C GLY A 106 -14.44 -2.47 3.50
N ILE A 107 -13.26 -2.10 4.04
CA ILE A 107 -13.15 -1.07 5.08
C ILE A 107 -13.24 0.32 4.46
N HIS A 108 -14.36 1.02 4.71
CA HIS A 108 -14.66 2.36 4.18
C HIS A 108 -13.92 3.51 4.90
N GLN A 109 -13.41 3.25 6.11
CA GLN A 109 -13.14 4.28 7.12
C GLN A 109 -11.89 5.13 6.88
N LEU A 110 -11.05 4.81 5.88
CA LEU A 110 -9.74 5.42 5.72
C LEU A 110 -9.65 6.49 4.61
N GLN A 111 -10.58 6.53 3.65
CA GLN A 111 -10.53 7.51 2.55
C GLN A 111 -10.81 8.95 3.00
N TYR A 112 -11.63 9.14 4.03
CA TYR A 112 -12.05 10.46 4.52
C TYR A 112 -10.94 11.18 5.30
N GLU A 113 -10.14 10.45 6.07
CA GLU A 113 -9.08 11.05 6.89
C GLU A 113 -7.89 11.56 6.06
N VAL A 114 -7.55 10.91 4.95
CA VAL A 114 -6.44 11.36 4.07
C VAL A 114 -6.72 12.73 3.48
N PHE A 115 -7.94 12.91 2.97
CA PHE A 115 -8.36 14.17 2.38
C PHE A 115 -8.43 15.28 3.43
N LEU A 116 -8.94 14.98 4.63
CA LEU A 116 -9.04 15.95 5.73
C LEU A 116 -7.69 16.30 6.37
N HIS A 117 -6.77 15.35 6.51
CA HIS A 117 -5.47 15.61 7.16
C HIS A 117 -4.56 16.46 6.26
N TRP A 118 -4.59 16.22 4.94
CA TRP A 118 -3.89 17.06 3.97
C TRP A 118 -4.49 18.46 3.91
N ASN A 119 -5.82 18.57 3.80
CA ASN A 119 -6.49 19.88 3.81
C ASN A 119 -6.21 20.62 5.12
N ARG A 120 -6.33 20.00 6.31
CA ARG A 120 -6.09 20.72 7.58
C ARG A 120 -4.68 21.31 7.73
N GLU A 121 -3.64 20.65 7.22
CA GLU A 121 -2.27 21.19 7.29
C GLU A 121 -1.99 22.28 6.21
N HIS A 122 -2.75 22.33 5.11
CA HIS A 122 -2.47 23.24 3.98
C HIS A 122 -3.53 24.33 3.73
N TYR A 123 -4.77 24.15 4.19
CA TYR A 123 -5.85 25.15 4.09
C TYR A 123 -5.62 26.36 5.01
N ASN A 124 -4.81 26.21 6.06
CA ASN A 124 -4.46 27.31 6.96
C ASN A 124 -3.34 28.22 6.43
N ALA A 125 -2.75 27.92 5.26
CA ALA A 125 -1.65 28.69 4.69
C ALA A 125 -2.08 29.66 3.56
N GLN A 126 -3.24 29.49 2.92
CA GLN A 126 -3.59 30.30 1.73
C GLN A 126 -5.10 30.56 1.56
N HIS A 127 -5.69 31.38 2.43
CA HIS A 127 -7.05 31.94 2.30
C HIS A 127 -8.19 31.12 2.91
N ALA A 128 -8.72 31.67 4.00
CA ALA A 128 -10.13 31.50 4.35
C ALA A 128 -10.98 32.33 3.37
N ARG A 129 -11.79 31.65 2.54
CA ARG A 129 -13.10 32.10 1.98
C ARG A 129 -13.49 31.25 0.76
N LEU A 130 -14.41 30.29 0.94
CA LEU A 130 -15.70 30.13 0.22
C LEU A 130 -16.27 28.70 0.36
N LEU A 131 -17.52 28.63 0.87
CA LEU A 131 -18.68 27.84 0.43
C LEU A 131 -18.46 26.37 -0.04
N ALA A 132 -18.98 25.36 0.68
CA ALA A 132 -20.36 24.83 0.63
C ALA A 132 -20.72 24.12 -0.70
N PHE A 133 -21.17 22.85 -0.65
CA PHE A 133 -22.53 22.39 -1.01
C PHE A 133 -22.58 20.84 -1.07
N LEU A 134 -23.61 20.29 -0.40
CA LEU A 134 -24.23 18.94 -0.46
C LEU A 134 -23.31 17.70 -0.47
#